data_AF-A0A523ZUV3-F1
#
_entry.id   AF-A0A523ZUV3-F1
#
_cell.length_a   1.000
_cell.length_b   1.000
_cell.length_c   1.000
_cell.angle_alpha   90.00
_cell.angle_beta   90.00
_cell.angle_gamma   90.00
#
_symmetry.space_group_name_H-M   'P 1'
#
loop_
_entity.id
_entity.type
_entity.pdbx_description
1 polymer ?
#
loop_
_entity_poly.entity_id
_entity_poly.type
_entity_poly.pdbx_seq_one_letter_code
_entity_poly.pdbx_strand_id
1 'polypeptide(L)'
;KNKERCLVIHYFFPAERSIIVEIVPGKDTASEITDFLMKFYEQIGKAPIRVKSRYGYAMDPIFEGLFLASALLVEKGIGTVKQIDAMAQRALSLGVGPFTAMNLTGGNPITQHGLTQMHEKINSWFHCPKILDSQISIGRPWDTPMIGEAVGYNENDFEMVSNLLKGAIFGLVCEILDSGISNIADLEMAVENALVMSPPFQMMNKIGVDKALGLVEAYAKEWPEFPVPKVLVEQARSGKPWDIPFVFREDKDDVAVVTIRRPKTLNALNPIVLKQLETIFSGIKKDSKMKGAVLTGFGVKAFVSGADVNVLARIRTPEEGEALALSGQETLSLIENLGKPVICAMNGLAFGGGNELAMSCTARIAKKGLKILAGQPEPKLGIIPGYGGSQRFPRIVGLLNAWPILRTGNPISSSEALKIGLIQEEVKGDIKEAGIAFAKKVISGKAKVPPMKREPMEIPESLPEVDIGHLSRKTDEILKKAILEGAQMTLEEGLKHEAKTFGECVRTKDMRIGMENFMKYGPKRNAEFAHA
;
A
#
# COMPACT_ATOMS: atom_id res chain seq x y z
N LYS A 1 11.70 21.39 -31.26
CA LYS A 1 13.09 21.90 -31.46
C LYS A 1 14.07 21.46 -30.39
N ASN A 2 13.69 21.32 -29.12
CA ASN A 2 14.53 20.65 -28.11
C ASN A 2 13.85 19.36 -27.64
N LYS A 3 14.35 18.20 -28.10
CA LYS A 3 13.78 16.89 -27.78
C LYS A 3 14.05 16.45 -26.34
N GLU A 4 15.08 16.99 -25.70
CA GLU A 4 15.44 16.71 -24.31
C GLU A 4 14.35 17.13 -23.33
N ARG A 5 13.51 18.10 -23.73
CA ARG A 5 12.39 18.61 -22.93
C ARG A 5 11.02 18.05 -23.32
N CYS A 6 10.97 17.03 -24.16
CA CYS A 6 9.73 16.43 -24.64
C CYS A 6 9.49 15.07 -23.97
N LEU A 7 8.31 14.85 -23.40
CA LEU A 7 7.84 13.56 -22.87
C LEU A 7 6.31 13.59 -22.81
N VAL A 8 5.69 12.43 -22.58
CA VAL A 8 4.24 12.34 -22.39
C VAL A 8 3.89 12.11 -20.93
N ILE A 9 2.83 12.79 -20.48
CA ILE A 9 2.13 12.51 -19.23
C ILE A 9 0.78 11.91 -19.60
N HIS A 10 0.49 10.73 -19.09
CA HIS A 10 -0.77 10.06 -19.33
C HIS A 10 -1.56 9.89 -18.02
N TYR A 11 -2.75 10.50 -17.99
CA TYR A 11 -3.67 10.47 -16.86
C TYR A 11 -4.79 9.45 -17.11
N PHE A 12 -5.31 8.87 -16.04
CA PHE A 12 -6.41 7.91 -16.10
C PHE A 12 -7.73 8.53 -15.67
N PHE A 13 -8.82 8.17 -16.36
CA PHE A 13 -10.14 8.69 -16.06
C PHE A 13 -10.68 8.19 -14.71
N PRO A 14 -11.36 9.04 -13.92
CA PRO A 14 -11.36 10.50 -14.04
C PRO A 14 -10.07 11.09 -13.43
N ALA A 15 -9.40 11.96 -14.19
CA ALA A 15 -8.03 12.41 -13.93
C ALA A 15 -7.85 13.11 -12.58
N GLU A 16 -8.89 13.74 -12.04
CA GLU A 16 -8.86 14.39 -10.74
C GLU A 16 -8.89 13.39 -9.57
N ARG A 17 -9.46 12.19 -9.76
CA ARG A 17 -9.58 11.16 -8.71
C ARG A 17 -8.51 10.09 -8.81
N SER A 18 -8.16 9.65 -10.02
CA SER A 18 -7.12 8.65 -10.19
C SER A 18 -5.78 9.21 -9.68
N ILE A 19 -5.10 8.44 -8.84
CA ILE A 19 -3.80 8.85 -8.34
C ILE A 19 -2.69 8.51 -9.33
N ILE A 20 -2.86 7.49 -10.17
CA ILE A 20 -1.81 7.03 -11.09
C ILE A 20 -1.64 8.03 -12.22
N VAL A 21 -0.38 8.21 -12.63
CA VAL A 21 0.00 8.95 -13.82
C VAL A 21 1.23 8.26 -14.43
N GLU A 22 1.20 7.98 -15.73
CA GLU A 22 2.39 7.47 -16.42
C GLU A 22 3.25 8.64 -16.89
N ILE A 23 4.52 8.62 -16.50
CA ILE A 23 5.54 9.54 -16.99
C ILE A 23 6.36 8.79 -18.04
N VAL A 24 6.21 9.22 -19.28
CA VAL A 24 6.72 8.52 -20.46
C VAL A 24 7.79 9.35 -21.15
N PRO A 25 9.05 9.27 -20.70
CA PRO A 25 10.16 9.91 -21.40
C PRO A 25 10.33 9.32 -22.79
N GLY A 26 10.57 10.19 -23.77
CA GLY A 26 11.09 9.80 -25.07
C GLY A 26 12.56 9.40 -24.98
N LYS A 27 13.08 8.83 -26.07
CA LYS A 27 14.48 8.37 -26.17
C LYS A 27 15.50 9.47 -25.83
N ASP A 28 15.20 10.70 -26.24
CA ASP A 28 16.11 11.84 -26.10
C ASP A 28 15.81 12.68 -24.85
N THR A 29 14.80 12.34 -24.04
CA THR A 29 14.39 13.12 -22.85
C THR A 29 15.46 13.12 -21.77
N ALA A 30 15.79 14.30 -21.24
CA ALA A 30 16.71 14.46 -20.13
C ALA A 30 16.17 13.79 -18.85
N SER A 31 17.04 13.08 -18.11
CA SER A 31 16.70 12.41 -16.85
C SER A 31 16.15 13.37 -15.80
N GLU A 32 16.72 14.57 -15.72
CA GLU A 32 16.40 15.57 -14.72
C GLU A 32 14.95 16.03 -14.84
N ILE A 33 14.42 16.09 -16.06
CA ILE A 33 13.02 16.46 -16.32
C ILE A 33 12.09 15.34 -15.90
N THR A 34 12.48 14.09 -16.17
CA THR A 34 11.71 12.92 -15.73
C THR A 34 11.65 12.88 -14.20
N ASP A 35 12.79 13.02 -13.53
CA ASP A 35 12.89 13.00 -12.07
C ASP A 35 12.14 14.19 -11.43
N PHE A 36 12.22 15.37 -12.05
CA PHE A 36 11.43 16.53 -11.64
C PHE A 36 9.92 16.23 -11.67
N LEU A 37 9.42 15.65 -12.77
CA LEU A 37 7.99 15.34 -12.89
C LEU A 37 7.56 14.21 -11.95
N MET A 38 8.39 13.18 -11.75
CA MET A 38 8.14 12.15 -10.73
C MET A 38 7.96 12.79 -9.35
N LYS A 39 8.84 13.72 -8.96
CA LYS A 39 8.72 14.44 -7.68
C LYS A 39 7.51 15.38 -7.65
N PHE A 40 7.27 16.14 -8.71
CA PHE A 40 6.15 17.07 -8.81
C PHE A 40 4.81 16.35 -8.65
N TYR A 41 4.61 15.24 -9.37
CA TYR A 41 3.38 14.47 -9.28
C TYR A 41 3.20 13.82 -7.90
N GLU A 42 4.26 13.30 -7.28
CA GLU A 42 4.21 12.82 -5.89
C GLU A 42 3.77 13.97 -4.93
N GLN A 43 4.34 15.17 -5.09
CA GLN A 43 4.05 16.32 -4.23
C GLN A 43 2.61 16.86 -4.35
N ILE A 44 1.98 16.72 -5.51
CA ILE A 44 0.56 17.09 -5.68
C ILE A 44 -0.40 15.93 -5.36
N GLY A 45 0.12 14.84 -4.79
CA GLY A 45 -0.68 13.71 -4.30
C GLY A 45 -1.04 12.67 -5.38
N LYS A 46 -0.36 12.69 -6.52
CA LYS A 46 -0.40 11.61 -7.51
C LYS A 46 0.65 10.55 -7.19
N ALA A 47 0.56 9.42 -7.86
CA ALA A 47 1.42 8.26 -7.78
C ALA A 47 2.04 8.01 -9.17
N PRO A 48 3.06 8.79 -9.56
CA PRO A 48 3.68 8.63 -10.87
C PRO A 48 4.43 7.32 -10.98
N ILE A 49 4.29 6.69 -12.15
CA ILE A 49 5.08 5.53 -12.55
C ILE A 49 5.88 5.88 -13.80
N ARG A 50 7.11 5.38 -13.88
CA ARG A 50 7.97 5.63 -15.05
C ARG A 50 7.76 4.52 -16.06
N VAL A 51 7.34 4.87 -17.26
CA VAL A 51 7.05 3.92 -18.34
C VAL A 51 7.86 4.25 -19.58
N LYS A 52 8.52 3.26 -20.20
CA LYS A 52 9.20 3.51 -21.48
C LYS A 52 8.17 3.67 -22.60
N SER A 53 8.51 4.49 -23.59
CA SER A 53 7.62 4.77 -24.71
C SER A 53 7.29 3.51 -25.53
N ARG A 54 6.00 3.18 -25.59
CA ARG A 54 5.35 2.18 -26.44
C ARG A 54 3.92 2.67 -26.73
N TYR A 55 3.32 2.22 -27.83
CA TYR A 55 1.89 2.50 -28.07
C TYR A 55 1.04 1.96 -26.90
N GLY A 56 0.11 2.78 -26.39
CA GLY A 56 -0.72 2.47 -25.22
C GLY A 56 0.03 2.47 -23.88
N TYR A 57 1.33 2.78 -23.87
CA TYR A 57 2.17 2.75 -22.67
C TYR A 57 2.06 1.40 -21.93
N ALA A 58 1.97 1.37 -20.60
CA ALA A 58 1.84 0.13 -19.85
C ALA A 58 0.37 -0.23 -19.59
N MET A 59 -0.50 0.76 -19.38
CA MET A 59 -1.84 0.50 -18.87
C MET A 59 -2.93 0.30 -19.93
N ASP A 60 -2.87 0.98 -21.08
CA ASP A 60 -3.93 0.86 -22.10
C ASP A 60 -4.01 -0.56 -22.69
N PRO A 61 -2.89 -1.28 -22.98
CA PRO A 61 -2.97 -2.67 -23.43
C PRO A 61 -3.68 -3.60 -22.44
N ILE A 62 -3.58 -3.32 -21.14
CA ILE A 62 -4.26 -4.09 -20.09
C ILE A 62 -5.76 -3.73 -20.06
N PHE A 63 -6.08 -2.44 -20.12
CA PHE A 63 -7.47 -1.96 -20.09
C PHE A 63 -8.26 -2.37 -21.34
N GLU A 64 -7.73 -2.08 -22.52
CA GLU A 64 -8.34 -2.43 -23.80
C GLU A 64 -8.29 -3.95 -24.03
N GLY A 65 -7.23 -4.62 -23.59
CA GLY A 65 -7.13 -6.08 -23.61
C GLY A 65 -8.16 -6.77 -22.72
N LEU A 66 -8.46 -6.22 -21.53
CA LEU A 66 -9.55 -6.72 -20.69
C LEU A 66 -10.91 -6.60 -21.40
N PHE A 67 -11.16 -5.45 -22.02
CA PHE A 67 -12.37 -5.26 -22.82
C PHE A 67 -12.43 -6.25 -23.98
N LEU A 68 -11.36 -6.39 -24.76
CA LEU A 68 -11.28 -7.30 -25.90
C LEU A 68 -11.52 -8.75 -25.45
N ALA A 69 -10.82 -9.21 -24.41
CA ALA A 69 -11.01 -10.54 -23.86
C ALA A 69 -12.48 -10.78 -23.48
N SER A 70 -13.12 -9.81 -22.85
CA SER A 70 -14.55 -9.88 -22.47
C SER A 70 -15.48 -9.89 -23.68
N ALA A 71 -15.18 -9.08 -24.70
CA ALA A 71 -15.92 -9.03 -25.95
C ALA A 71 -15.85 -10.35 -26.73
N LEU A 72 -14.68 -10.99 -26.76
CA LEU A 72 -14.49 -12.29 -27.39
C LEU A 72 -15.30 -13.40 -26.70
N LEU A 73 -15.49 -13.32 -25.37
CA LEU A 73 -16.38 -14.26 -24.66
C LEU A 73 -17.84 -14.09 -25.10
N VAL A 74 -18.30 -12.84 -25.27
CA VAL A 74 -19.64 -12.55 -25.77
C VAL A 74 -19.82 -13.05 -27.21
N GLU A 75 -18.84 -12.82 -28.09
CA GLU A 75 -18.87 -13.30 -29.47
C GLU A 75 -18.91 -14.82 -29.61
N LYS A 76 -18.27 -15.52 -28.66
CA LYS A 76 -18.35 -16.98 -28.57
C LYS A 76 -19.65 -17.50 -27.98
N GLY A 77 -20.55 -16.62 -27.54
CA GLY A 77 -21.81 -17.00 -26.92
C GLY A 77 -21.66 -17.59 -25.52
N ILE A 78 -20.51 -17.35 -24.84
CA ILE A 78 -20.27 -17.85 -23.48
C ILE A 78 -21.20 -17.16 -22.46
N GLY A 79 -21.58 -15.91 -22.73
CA GLY A 79 -22.55 -15.18 -21.92
C GLY A 79 -22.98 -13.90 -22.62
N THR A 80 -24.06 -13.30 -22.13
CA THR A 80 -24.48 -11.97 -22.59
C THR A 80 -23.50 -10.89 -22.11
N VAL A 81 -23.54 -9.71 -22.73
CA VAL A 81 -22.78 -8.52 -22.28
C VAL A 81 -22.94 -8.30 -20.78
N LYS A 82 -24.20 -8.30 -20.30
CA LYS A 82 -24.54 -8.11 -18.89
C LYS A 82 -23.93 -9.19 -17.98
N GLN A 83 -23.99 -10.46 -18.39
CA GLN A 83 -23.43 -11.58 -17.63
C GLN A 83 -21.89 -11.52 -17.56
N ILE A 84 -21.22 -11.32 -18.71
CA ILE A 84 -19.75 -11.21 -18.74
C ILE A 84 -19.29 -10.01 -17.93
N ASP A 85 -19.98 -8.88 -18.02
CA ASP A 85 -19.65 -7.67 -17.25
C ASP A 85 -19.66 -7.94 -15.73
N ALA A 86 -20.73 -8.56 -15.24
CA ALA A 86 -20.89 -8.92 -13.82
C ALA A 86 -19.88 -9.99 -13.36
N MET A 87 -19.64 -11.01 -14.19
CA MET A 87 -18.67 -12.06 -13.86
C MET A 87 -17.23 -11.53 -13.86
N ALA A 88 -16.87 -10.64 -14.80
CA ALA A 88 -15.57 -9.97 -14.84
C ALA A 88 -15.36 -9.12 -13.57
N GLN A 89 -16.39 -8.34 -13.18
CA GLN A 89 -16.37 -7.54 -11.97
C GLN A 89 -16.08 -8.41 -10.74
N ARG A 90 -16.77 -9.55 -10.59
CA ARG A 90 -16.53 -10.49 -9.48
C ARG A 90 -15.17 -11.18 -9.57
N ALA A 91 -14.76 -11.65 -10.74
CA ALA A 91 -13.55 -12.45 -10.93
C ALA A 91 -12.26 -11.69 -10.64
N LEU A 92 -12.23 -10.40 -11.00
CA LEU A 92 -11.07 -9.53 -10.90
C LEU A 92 -11.23 -8.46 -9.81
N SER A 93 -12.38 -8.44 -9.11
CA SER A 93 -12.76 -7.41 -8.13
C SER A 93 -12.69 -5.99 -8.71
N LEU A 94 -13.23 -5.81 -9.92
CA LEU A 94 -13.25 -4.51 -10.59
C LEU A 94 -14.21 -3.55 -9.88
N GLY A 95 -13.91 -2.25 -9.96
CA GLY A 95 -14.88 -1.21 -9.56
C GLY A 95 -16.19 -1.32 -10.35
N VAL A 96 -16.09 -1.52 -11.66
CA VAL A 96 -17.20 -1.80 -12.59
C VAL A 96 -16.73 -2.79 -13.65
N GLY A 97 -17.64 -3.53 -14.28
CA GLY A 97 -17.27 -4.41 -15.37
C GLY A 97 -16.76 -3.67 -16.62
N PRO A 98 -16.10 -4.37 -17.55
CA PRO A 98 -15.44 -3.79 -18.72
C PRO A 98 -16.38 -3.06 -19.69
N PHE A 99 -17.60 -3.56 -19.91
CA PHE A 99 -18.60 -2.88 -20.74
C PHE A 99 -19.22 -1.70 -20.02
N THR A 100 -19.44 -1.81 -18.69
CA THR A 100 -19.87 -0.68 -17.87
C THR A 100 -18.85 0.45 -17.91
N ALA A 101 -17.55 0.12 -17.85
CA ALA A 101 -16.48 1.10 -17.99
C ALA A 101 -16.52 1.83 -19.35
N MET A 102 -16.80 1.13 -20.45
CA MET A 102 -16.97 1.75 -21.77
C MET A 102 -18.15 2.73 -21.83
N ASN A 103 -19.28 2.38 -21.20
CA ASN A 103 -20.44 3.26 -21.09
C ASN A 103 -20.11 4.55 -20.32
N LEU A 104 -19.35 4.45 -19.22
CA LEU A 104 -18.99 5.60 -18.37
C LEU A 104 -17.98 6.53 -19.01
N THR A 105 -17.09 6.00 -19.84
CA THR A 105 -15.97 6.75 -20.45
C THR A 105 -16.30 7.26 -21.85
N GLY A 106 -17.37 6.77 -22.48
CA GLY A 106 -17.57 6.95 -23.92
C GLY A 106 -16.46 6.29 -24.74
N GLY A 107 -15.85 5.23 -24.20
CA GLY A 107 -14.58 4.69 -24.67
C GLY A 107 -14.62 3.94 -26.00
N ASN A 108 -15.79 3.55 -26.51
CA ASN A 108 -15.89 2.67 -27.69
C ASN A 108 -15.05 3.14 -28.90
N PRO A 109 -15.14 4.40 -29.40
CA PRO A 109 -14.33 4.83 -30.55
C PRO A 109 -12.83 4.88 -30.25
N ILE A 110 -12.47 5.23 -29.00
CA ILE A 110 -11.08 5.31 -28.55
C ILE A 110 -10.49 3.89 -28.50
N THR A 111 -11.20 2.95 -27.88
CA THR A 111 -10.81 1.53 -27.80
C THR A 111 -10.73 0.90 -29.19
N GLN A 112 -11.64 1.21 -30.12
CA GLN A 112 -11.55 0.71 -31.50
C GLN A 112 -10.24 1.18 -32.18
N HIS A 113 -9.91 2.47 -32.02
CA HIS A 113 -8.64 3.00 -32.52
C HIS A 113 -7.43 2.37 -31.83
N GLY A 114 -7.47 2.26 -30.51
CA GLY A 114 -6.41 1.68 -29.69
C GLY A 114 -6.12 0.22 -30.07
N LEU A 115 -7.15 -0.62 -30.16
CA LEU A 115 -7.04 -2.01 -30.59
C LEU A 115 -6.47 -2.14 -32.01
N THR A 116 -6.89 -1.28 -32.94
CA THR A 116 -6.35 -1.25 -34.31
C THR A 116 -4.85 -0.93 -34.30
N GLN A 117 -4.43 0.04 -33.50
CA GLN A 117 -3.03 0.43 -33.42
C GLN A 117 -2.17 -0.59 -32.66
N MET A 118 -2.71 -1.25 -31.64
CA MET A 118 -2.04 -2.34 -30.94
C MET A 118 -1.91 -3.58 -31.82
N HIS A 119 -2.88 -3.86 -32.71
CA HIS A 119 -2.75 -4.89 -33.72
C HIS A 119 -1.45 -4.75 -34.53
N GLU A 120 -1.20 -3.54 -35.04
CA GLU A 120 -0.05 -3.21 -35.88
C GLU A 120 1.26 -3.13 -35.11
N LYS A 121 1.22 -2.59 -33.88
CA LYS A 121 2.42 -2.17 -33.12
C LYS A 121 2.82 -3.11 -31.99
N ILE A 122 1.94 -4.02 -31.58
CA ILE A 122 2.16 -4.95 -30.46
C ILE A 122 2.10 -6.39 -30.96
N ASN A 123 0.90 -6.89 -31.26
CA ASN A 123 0.69 -8.24 -31.79
C ASN A 123 -0.73 -8.35 -32.36
N SER A 124 -0.97 -9.38 -33.17
CA SER A 124 -2.23 -9.57 -33.88
C SER A 124 -3.42 -9.99 -33.01
N TRP A 125 -3.22 -10.41 -31.76
CA TRP A 125 -4.33 -10.72 -30.86
C TRP A 125 -5.13 -9.47 -30.53
N PHE A 126 -4.49 -8.31 -30.41
CA PHE A 126 -5.23 -7.06 -30.40
C PHE A 126 -5.91 -6.88 -31.75
N HIS A 127 -7.24 -6.86 -31.78
CA HIS A 127 -8.03 -6.60 -32.97
C HIS A 127 -9.40 -6.05 -32.54
N CYS A 128 -10.09 -5.36 -33.44
CA CYS A 128 -11.45 -4.90 -33.17
C CYS A 128 -12.42 -6.08 -33.20
N PRO A 129 -13.14 -6.37 -32.09
CA PRO A 129 -14.17 -7.40 -32.11
C PRO A 129 -15.39 -6.87 -32.88
N LYS A 130 -16.07 -7.75 -33.61
CA LYS A 130 -17.26 -7.43 -34.43
C LYS A 130 -18.36 -6.77 -33.60
N ILE A 131 -18.51 -7.17 -32.33
CA ILE A 131 -19.53 -6.58 -31.45
C ILE A 131 -19.21 -5.11 -31.12
N LEU A 132 -17.94 -4.70 -31.07
CA LEU A 132 -17.55 -3.30 -30.85
C LEU A 132 -17.89 -2.46 -32.08
N ASP A 133 -17.53 -2.93 -33.27
CA ASP A 133 -17.85 -2.24 -34.55
C ASP A 133 -19.37 -2.07 -34.71
N SER A 134 -20.13 -3.11 -34.35
CA SER A 134 -21.59 -3.09 -34.35
C SER A 134 -22.12 -2.07 -33.33
N GLN A 135 -21.58 -2.06 -32.10
CA GLN A 135 -22.02 -1.15 -31.05
C GLN A 135 -21.77 0.32 -31.42
N ILE A 136 -20.62 0.63 -32.03
CA ILE A 136 -20.29 1.98 -32.52
C ILE A 136 -21.28 2.41 -33.59
N SER A 137 -21.59 1.53 -34.54
CA SER A 137 -22.55 1.81 -35.61
C SER A 137 -23.97 2.03 -35.07
N ILE A 138 -24.37 1.29 -34.03
CA ILE A 138 -25.68 1.44 -33.37
C ILE A 138 -25.76 2.74 -32.56
N GLY A 139 -24.65 3.22 -32.00
CA GLY A 139 -24.58 4.47 -31.24
C GLY A 139 -25.35 4.46 -29.91
N ARG A 140 -25.60 3.27 -29.33
CA ARG A 140 -26.27 3.12 -28.03
C ARG A 140 -25.29 2.62 -26.97
N PRO A 141 -25.60 2.79 -25.66
CA PRO A 141 -24.84 2.14 -24.60
C PRO A 141 -24.91 0.61 -24.67
N TRP A 142 -23.89 -0.06 -24.15
CA TRP A 142 -23.91 -1.51 -23.89
C TRP A 142 -25.00 -1.86 -22.86
N ASP A 143 -25.66 -3.01 -23.01
CA ASP A 143 -26.59 -3.53 -22.00
C ASP A 143 -25.83 -4.09 -20.79
N THR A 144 -25.60 -3.22 -19.81
CA THR A 144 -24.81 -3.50 -18.60
C THR A 144 -25.68 -3.57 -17.35
N PRO A 145 -25.23 -4.22 -16.27
CA PRO A 145 -26.00 -4.29 -15.02
C PRO A 145 -26.25 -2.88 -14.44
N MET A 146 -27.48 -2.63 -13.98
CA MET A 146 -27.78 -1.44 -13.17
C MET A 146 -27.19 -1.60 -11.76
N ILE A 147 -27.00 -0.47 -11.06
CA ILE A 147 -26.51 -0.48 -9.66
C ILE A 147 -27.48 -1.30 -8.79
N GLY A 148 -26.98 -2.39 -8.22
CA GLY A 148 -27.75 -3.30 -7.36
C GLY A 148 -28.60 -4.34 -8.10
N GLU A 149 -28.55 -4.40 -9.43
CA GLU A 149 -29.23 -5.43 -10.21
C GLU A 149 -28.55 -6.80 -9.99
N ALA A 150 -29.36 -7.82 -9.67
CA ALA A 150 -28.89 -9.19 -9.61
C ALA A 150 -28.85 -9.80 -11.02
N VAL A 151 -27.66 -10.16 -11.49
CA VAL A 151 -27.46 -10.78 -12.80
C VAL A 151 -27.41 -12.30 -12.65
N GLY A 152 -28.28 -13.00 -13.38
CA GLY A 152 -28.34 -14.47 -13.32
C GLY A 152 -27.26 -15.14 -14.16
N TYR A 153 -26.40 -15.93 -13.52
CA TYR A 153 -25.46 -16.89 -14.11
C TYR A 153 -25.17 -17.99 -13.08
N ASN A 154 -24.75 -19.18 -13.53
CA ASN A 154 -24.41 -20.28 -12.61
C ASN A 154 -22.92 -20.23 -12.22
N GLU A 155 -22.52 -20.96 -11.18
CA GLU A 155 -21.12 -20.94 -10.69
C GLU A 155 -20.13 -21.59 -11.67
N ASN A 156 -20.56 -22.54 -12.52
CA ASN A 156 -19.70 -23.14 -13.53
C ASN A 156 -19.37 -22.12 -14.64
N ASP A 157 -20.37 -21.34 -15.09
CA ASP A 157 -20.18 -20.25 -16.05
C ASP A 157 -19.22 -19.21 -15.46
N PHE A 158 -19.42 -18.85 -14.18
CA PHE A 158 -18.53 -17.94 -13.47
C PHE A 158 -17.10 -18.47 -13.40
N GLU A 159 -16.90 -19.74 -13.03
CA GLU A 159 -15.56 -20.32 -12.93
C GLU A 159 -14.85 -20.32 -14.30
N MET A 160 -15.56 -20.69 -15.37
CA MET A 160 -15.04 -20.66 -16.73
C MET A 160 -14.62 -19.24 -17.15
N VAL A 161 -15.52 -18.26 -17.02
CA VAL A 161 -15.25 -16.86 -17.38
C VAL A 161 -14.14 -16.28 -16.51
N SER A 162 -14.14 -16.57 -15.22
CA SER A 162 -13.11 -16.15 -14.25
C SER A 162 -11.73 -16.67 -14.64
N ASN A 163 -11.63 -17.94 -15.04
CA ASN A 163 -10.38 -18.56 -15.48
C ASN A 163 -9.87 -17.95 -16.79
N LEU A 164 -10.75 -17.75 -17.79
CA LEU A 164 -10.38 -17.15 -19.07
C LEU A 164 -9.92 -15.69 -18.90
N LEU A 165 -10.67 -14.87 -18.16
CA LEU A 165 -10.30 -13.48 -17.93
C LEU A 165 -9.03 -13.34 -17.10
N LYS A 166 -8.79 -14.21 -16.12
CA LYS A 166 -7.51 -14.26 -15.40
C LYS A 166 -6.36 -14.66 -16.33
N GLY A 167 -6.56 -15.63 -17.22
CA GLY A 167 -5.58 -16.00 -18.25
C GLY A 167 -5.20 -14.81 -19.13
N ALA A 168 -6.20 -14.08 -19.63
CA ALA A 168 -5.95 -12.86 -20.41
C ALA A 168 -5.18 -11.79 -19.59
N ILE A 169 -5.64 -11.47 -18.39
CA ILE A 169 -4.99 -10.43 -17.57
C ILE A 169 -3.56 -10.81 -17.18
N PHE A 170 -3.33 -12.05 -16.74
CA PHE A 170 -1.98 -12.51 -16.35
C PHE A 170 -1.03 -12.51 -17.55
N GLY A 171 -1.50 -12.89 -18.73
CA GLY A 171 -0.73 -12.80 -19.96
C GLY A 171 -0.40 -11.35 -20.32
N LEU A 172 -1.38 -10.44 -20.28
CA LEU A 172 -1.18 -9.03 -20.62
C LEU A 172 -0.17 -8.35 -19.68
N VAL A 173 -0.33 -8.48 -18.36
CA VAL A 173 0.59 -7.84 -17.40
C VAL A 173 2.01 -8.39 -17.50
N CYS A 174 2.17 -9.69 -17.78
CA CYS A 174 3.48 -10.29 -17.97
C CYS A 174 4.09 -9.96 -19.34
N GLU A 175 3.28 -9.71 -20.38
CA GLU A 175 3.76 -9.19 -21.66
C GLU A 175 4.34 -7.77 -21.51
N ILE A 176 3.70 -6.93 -20.69
CA ILE A 176 4.25 -5.59 -20.37
C ILE A 176 5.62 -5.72 -19.69
N LEU A 177 5.81 -6.71 -18.81
CA LEU A 177 7.11 -7.00 -18.21
C LEU A 177 8.14 -7.49 -19.24
N ASP A 178 7.77 -8.43 -20.12
CA ASP A 178 8.63 -8.93 -21.20
C ASP A 178 9.09 -7.78 -22.13
N SER A 179 8.21 -6.82 -22.40
CA SER A 179 8.54 -5.64 -23.22
C SER A 179 9.55 -4.69 -22.56
N GLY A 180 9.77 -4.83 -21.24
CA GLY A 180 10.73 -4.05 -20.47
C GLY A 180 10.38 -2.57 -20.33
N ILE A 181 9.12 -2.19 -20.52
CA ILE A 181 8.65 -0.80 -20.42
C ILE A 181 8.22 -0.39 -19.01
N SER A 182 7.97 -1.35 -18.12
CA SER A 182 7.58 -1.13 -16.73
C SER A 182 8.19 -2.22 -15.82
N ASN A 183 7.85 -2.21 -14.53
CA ASN A 183 8.31 -3.17 -13.53
C ASN A 183 7.15 -3.69 -12.67
N ILE A 184 7.37 -4.79 -11.94
CA ILE A 184 6.35 -5.46 -11.11
C ILE A 184 5.68 -4.48 -10.15
N ALA A 185 6.47 -3.67 -9.44
CA ALA A 185 5.92 -2.78 -8.41
C ALA A 185 5.02 -1.69 -8.98
N ASP A 186 5.44 -1.07 -10.08
CA ASP A 186 4.66 -0.04 -10.74
C ASP A 186 3.40 -0.61 -11.40
N LEU A 187 3.49 -1.78 -12.05
CA LEU A 187 2.33 -2.46 -12.63
C LEU A 187 1.33 -2.93 -11.59
N GLU A 188 1.79 -3.56 -10.51
CA GLU A 188 0.96 -3.99 -9.39
C GLU A 188 0.15 -2.80 -8.84
N MET A 189 0.83 -1.69 -8.58
CA MET A 189 0.21 -0.47 -8.07
C MET A 189 -0.72 0.18 -9.10
N ALA A 190 -0.32 0.26 -10.37
CA ALA A 190 -1.08 0.93 -11.40
C ALA A 190 -2.37 0.17 -11.76
N VAL A 191 -2.31 -1.15 -11.91
CA VAL A 191 -3.51 -1.99 -12.11
C VAL A 191 -4.46 -1.86 -10.93
N GLU A 192 -3.95 -1.88 -9.70
CA GLU A 192 -4.79 -1.75 -8.51
C GLU A 192 -5.52 -0.41 -8.41
N ASN A 193 -4.84 0.68 -8.77
CA ASN A 193 -5.33 2.03 -8.51
C ASN A 193 -5.97 2.70 -9.73
N ALA A 194 -5.46 2.48 -10.93
CA ALA A 194 -6.01 3.04 -12.17
C ALA A 194 -7.19 2.21 -12.68
N LEU A 195 -7.08 0.88 -12.65
CA LEU A 195 -8.14 -0.03 -13.16
C LEU A 195 -9.08 -0.52 -12.06
N VAL A 196 -8.81 -0.17 -10.80
CA VAL A 196 -9.58 -0.62 -9.63
C VAL A 196 -9.75 -2.13 -9.64
N MET A 197 -8.65 -2.83 -9.90
CA MET A 197 -8.61 -4.30 -10.05
C MET A 197 -7.84 -4.91 -8.88
N SER A 198 -8.09 -6.19 -8.60
CA SER A 198 -7.19 -6.94 -7.70
C SER A 198 -5.75 -6.90 -8.23
N PRO A 199 -4.74 -6.69 -7.36
CA PRO A 199 -3.35 -6.61 -7.81
C PRO A 199 -2.89 -7.92 -8.46
N PRO A 200 -2.41 -7.90 -9.71
CA PRO A 200 -2.29 -9.09 -10.55
C PRO A 200 -1.22 -10.07 -10.06
N PHE A 201 -0.08 -9.58 -9.57
CA PHE A 201 1.00 -10.47 -9.10
C PHE A 201 0.65 -11.11 -7.76
N GLN A 202 -0.06 -10.39 -6.89
CA GLN A 202 -0.66 -11.00 -5.69
C GLN A 202 -1.72 -12.04 -6.05
N MET A 203 -2.55 -11.82 -7.07
CA MET A 203 -3.50 -12.82 -7.54
C MET A 203 -2.80 -14.09 -8.00
N MET A 204 -1.74 -13.96 -8.82
CA MET A 204 -0.92 -15.09 -9.27
C MET A 204 -0.27 -15.82 -8.08
N ASN A 205 0.29 -15.08 -7.11
CA ASN A 205 0.84 -15.68 -5.88
C ASN A 205 -0.23 -16.43 -5.07
N LYS A 206 -1.45 -15.90 -4.98
CA LYS A 206 -2.55 -16.51 -4.23
C LYS A 206 -3.02 -17.83 -4.83
N ILE A 207 -3.05 -17.94 -6.16
CA ILE A 207 -3.50 -19.17 -6.83
C ILE A 207 -2.35 -20.15 -7.14
N GLY A 208 -1.10 -19.70 -6.99
CA GLY A 208 0.10 -20.41 -7.41
C GLY A 208 0.53 -20.00 -8.82
N VAL A 209 1.82 -19.70 -9.01
CA VAL A 209 2.35 -19.23 -10.30
C VAL A 209 2.18 -20.28 -11.41
N ASP A 210 2.35 -21.56 -11.11
CA ASP A 210 2.13 -22.64 -12.09
C ASP A 210 0.67 -22.68 -12.58
N LYS A 211 -0.28 -22.47 -11.66
CA LYS A 211 -1.70 -22.36 -12.02
C LYS A 211 -1.97 -21.10 -12.84
N ALA A 212 -1.33 -19.98 -12.50
CA ALA A 212 -1.43 -18.76 -13.28
C ALA A 212 -0.92 -18.96 -14.71
N LEU A 213 0.23 -19.61 -14.90
CA LEU A 213 0.74 -19.98 -16.22
C LEU A 213 -0.25 -20.88 -16.96
N GLY A 214 -0.79 -21.92 -16.31
CA GLY A 214 -1.78 -22.80 -16.93
C GLY A 214 -3.05 -22.08 -17.39
N LEU A 215 -3.49 -21.02 -16.70
CA LEU A 215 -4.59 -20.17 -17.14
C LEU A 215 -4.23 -19.35 -18.39
N VAL A 216 -3.00 -18.82 -18.46
CA VAL A 216 -2.50 -18.10 -19.64
C VAL A 216 -2.39 -19.03 -20.86
N GLU A 217 -1.84 -20.23 -20.67
CA GLU A 217 -1.72 -21.24 -21.73
C GLU A 217 -3.09 -21.72 -22.21
N ALA A 218 -4.05 -21.92 -21.29
CA ALA A 218 -5.43 -22.27 -21.64
C ALA A 218 -6.11 -21.16 -22.46
N TYR A 219 -5.90 -19.90 -22.10
CA TYR A 219 -6.39 -18.76 -22.87
C TYR A 219 -5.74 -18.69 -24.26
N ALA A 220 -4.41 -18.80 -24.34
CA ALA A 220 -3.67 -18.81 -25.60
C ALA A 220 -4.02 -19.99 -26.51
N LYS A 221 -4.45 -21.13 -25.96
CA LYS A 221 -4.96 -22.25 -26.77
C LYS A 221 -6.26 -21.89 -27.50
N GLU A 222 -7.12 -21.09 -26.88
CA GLU A 222 -8.39 -20.65 -27.46
C GLU A 222 -8.18 -19.51 -28.46
N TRP A 223 -7.20 -18.65 -28.22
CA TRP A 223 -6.78 -17.55 -29.10
C TRP A 223 -5.27 -17.63 -29.37
N PRO A 224 -4.81 -18.39 -30.39
CA PRO A 224 -3.39 -18.67 -30.65
C PRO A 224 -2.49 -17.46 -30.88
N GLU A 225 -3.06 -16.32 -31.27
CA GLU A 225 -2.34 -15.05 -31.41
C GLU A 225 -1.96 -14.44 -30.06
N PHE A 226 -2.60 -14.86 -28.97
CA PHE A 226 -2.34 -14.34 -27.63
C PHE A 226 -0.98 -14.81 -27.11
N PRO A 227 -0.13 -13.90 -26.58
CA PRO A 227 1.19 -14.29 -26.12
C PRO A 227 1.13 -15.10 -24.83
N VAL A 228 1.99 -16.12 -24.74
CA VAL A 228 2.40 -16.73 -23.46
C VAL A 228 3.73 -16.08 -23.05
N PRO A 229 3.75 -15.17 -22.07
CA PRO A 229 4.93 -14.38 -21.76
C PRO A 229 6.07 -15.21 -21.16
N LYS A 230 7.30 -14.93 -21.60
CA LYS A 230 8.52 -15.65 -21.17
C LYS A 230 8.77 -15.47 -19.69
N VAL A 231 8.60 -14.26 -19.16
CA VAL A 231 8.80 -13.98 -17.73
C VAL A 231 7.88 -14.81 -16.84
N LEU A 232 6.65 -15.11 -17.28
CA LEU A 232 5.73 -15.96 -16.50
C LEU A 232 6.16 -17.43 -16.54
N VAL A 233 6.61 -17.92 -17.70
CA VAL A 233 7.18 -19.27 -17.85
C VAL A 233 8.42 -19.43 -16.97
N GLU A 234 9.32 -18.45 -16.97
CA GLU A 234 10.52 -18.44 -16.14
C GLU A 234 10.19 -18.37 -14.65
N GLN A 235 9.21 -17.54 -14.26
CA GLN A 235 8.76 -17.44 -12.88
C GLN A 235 8.14 -18.77 -12.39
N ALA A 236 7.28 -19.40 -13.18
CA ALA A 236 6.71 -20.71 -12.88
C ALA A 236 7.82 -21.76 -12.71
N ARG A 237 8.77 -21.81 -13.65
CA ARG A 237 9.94 -22.71 -13.60
C ARG A 237 10.79 -22.51 -12.34
N SER A 238 10.84 -21.29 -11.80
CA SER A 238 11.58 -21.00 -10.56
C SER A 238 10.97 -21.65 -9.32
N GLY A 239 9.69 -22.04 -9.36
CA GLY A 239 8.93 -22.59 -8.23
C GLY A 239 8.69 -21.59 -7.10
N LYS A 240 8.92 -20.30 -7.33
CA LYS A 240 8.80 -19.23 -6.32
C LYS A 240 7.62 -18.31 -6.64
N PRO A 241 6.98 -17.70 -5.61
CA PRO A 241 6.06 -16.59 -5.84
C PRO A 241 6.79 -15.39 -6.45
N TRP A 242 6.05 -14.52 -7.12
CA TRP A 242 6.52 -13.19 -7.51
C TRP A 242 6.98 -12.41 -6.29
N ASP A 243 8.19 -11.84 -6.36
CA ASP A 243 8.64 -10.84 -5.40
C ASP A 243 8.07 -9.47 -5.80
N ILE A 244 7.27 -8.87 -4.92
CA ILE A 244 6.50 -7.65 -5.19
C ILE A 244 7.03 -6.54 -4.28
N PRO A 245 7.88 -5.63 -4.79
CA PRO A 245 8.48 -4.58 -3.98
C PRO A 245 7.46 -3.53 -3.51
N PHE A 246 7.37 -3.33 -2.20
CA PHE A 246 6.65 -2.23 -1.55
C PHE A 246 7.58 -1.27 -0.81
N VAL A 247 8.82 -1.69 -0.55
CA VAL A 247 9.84 -0.89 0.14
C VAL A 247 11.04 -0.74 -0.78
N PHE A 248 11.44 0.51 -1.00
CA PHE A 248 12.48 0.89 -1.95
C PHE A 248 13.66 1.49 -1.22
N ARG A 249 14.88 1.15 -1.64
CA ARG A 249 16.12 1.77 -1.17
C ARG A 249 16.76 2.58 -2.30
N GLU A 250 17.12 3.82 -2.01
CA GLU A 250 17.95 4.68 -2.85
C GLU A 250 19.11 5.21 -2.00
N ASP A 251 20.34 5.14 -2.48
CA ASP A 251 21.51 5.61 -1.72
C ASP A 251 21.90 7.03 -2.15
N LYS A 252 22.10 7.92 -1.17
CA LYS A 252 22.60 9.28 -1.34
C LYS A 252 23.90 9.42 -0.55
N ASP A 253 25.02 9.33 -1.26
CA ASP A 253 26.36 9.24 -0.68
C ASP A 253 26.48 8.07 0.32
N ASP A 254 26.57 8.37 1.61
CA ASP A 254 26.70 7.45 2.72
C ASP A 254 25.40 7.28 3.53
N VAL A 255 24.26 7.75 2.99
CA VAL A 255 22.93 7.65 3.60
C VAL A 255 21.98 6.86 2.70
N ALA A 256 21.43 5.76 3.21
CA ALA A 256 20.39 4.99 2.53
C ALA A 256 19.00 5.59 2.78
N VAL A 257 18.25 5.89 1.73
CA VAL A 257 16.87 6.39 1.78
C VAL A 257 15.91 5.25 1.50
N VAL A 258 15.14 4.88 2.51
CA VAL A 258 14.15 3.79 2.48
C VAL A 258 12.75 4.37 2.41
N THR A 259 11.99 4.03 1.37
CA THR A 259 10.62 4.53 1.13
C THR A 259 9.62 3.39 1.09
N ILE A 260 8.58 3.45 1.92
CA ILE A 260 7.42 2.54 1.85
C ILE A 260 6.40 3.11 0.86
N ARG A 261 5.95 2.31 -0.12
CA ARG A 261 5.04 2.74 -1.19
C ARG A 261 3.83 1.80 -1.30
N ARG A 262 2.77 2.16 -0.58
CA ARG A 262 1.41 1.57 -0.72
C ARG A 262 0.36 2.68 -0.62
N PRO A 263 0.26 3.58 -1.60
CA PRO A 263 -0.54 4.82 -1.46
C PRO A 263 -2.03 4.57 -1.21
N LYS A 264 -2.61 3.50 -1.76
CA LYS A 264 -4.04 3.14 -1.57
C LYS A 264 -4.41 2.91 -0.11
N THR A 265 -3.52 2.26 0.63
CA THR A 265 -3.67 1.97 2.07
C THR A 265 -2.86 2.92 2.93
N LEU A 266 -2.46 4.09 2.41
CA LEU A 266 -1.68 5.09 3.13
C LEU A 266 -0.41 4.51 3.79
N ASN A 267 0.29 3.65 3.04
CA ASN A 267 1.53 2.98 3.44
C ASN A 267 1.39 2.03 4.65
N ALA A 268 0.19 1.46 4.88
CA ALA A 268 -0.04 0.52 5.97
C ALA A 268 0.95 -0.66 5.99
N LEU A 269 1.30 -1.12 7.20
CA LEU A 269 2.24 -2.20 7.44
C LEU A 269 1.54 -3.55 7.34
N ASN A 270 1.96 -4.38 6.40
CA ASN A 270 1.58 -5.79 6.31
C ASN A 270 2.84 -6.66 6.46
N PRO A 271 2.70 -8.00 6.58
CA PRO A 271 3.84 -8.89 6.72
C PRO A 271 4.89 -8.78 5.61
N ILE A 272 4.48 -8.49 4.36
CA ILE A 272 5.40 -8.33 3.22
C ILE A 272 6.25 -7.06 3.42
N VAL A 273 5.63 -5.94 3.78
CA VAL A 273 6.33 -4.67 4.06
C VAL A 273 7.31 -4.84 5.22
N LEU A 274 6.88 -5.47 6.33
CA LEU A 274 7.76 -5.73 7.47
C LEU A 274 8.96 -6.59 7.05
N LYS A 275 8.75 -7.65 6.27
CA LYS A 275 9.84 -8.51 5.79
C LYS A 275 10.81 -7.78 4.85
N GLN A 276 10.30 -6.89 3.99
CA GLN A 276 11.14 -6.09 3.11
C GLN A 276 11.93 -5.03 3.89
N LEU A 277 11.33 -4.39 4.91
CA LEU A 277 12.06 -3.53 5.85
C LEU A 277 13.18 -4.30 6.55
N GLU A 278 12.88 -5.48 7.10
CA GLU A 278 13.87 -6.34 7.76
C GLU A 278 15.05 -6.67 6.82
N THR A 279 14.74 -7.05 5.57
CA THR A 279 15.74 -7.38 4.55
C THR A 279 16.62 -6.17 4.21
N ILE A 280 16.00 -5.02 3.94
CA ILE A 280 16.71 -3.79 3.55
C ILE A 280 17.58 -3.29 4.71
N PHE A 281 17.04 -3.20 5.93
CA PHE A 281 17.79 -2.71 7.08
C PHE A 281 18.88 -3.68 7.53
N SER A 282 18.67 -5.00 7.40
CA SER A 282 19.75 -5.98 7.58
C SER A 282 20.88 -5.78 6.57
N GLY A 283 20.54 -5.46 5.32
CA GLY A 283 21.51 -5.07 4.29
C GLY A 283 22.27 -3.80 4.66
N ILE A 284 21.56 -2.74 5.07
CA ILE A 284 22.15 -1.47 5.52
C ILE A 284 23.08 -1.69 6.72
N LYS A 285 22.72 -2.56 7.66
CA LYS A 285 23.55 -2.89 8.82
C LYS A 285 24.92 -3.43 8.41
N LYS A 286 24.94 -4.35 7.44
CA LYS A 286 26.15 -5.02 6.93
C LYS A 286 26.97 -4.17 5.97
N ASP A 287 26.35 -3.21 5.29
CA ASP A 287 26.99 -2.36 4.29
C ASP A 287 27.88 -1.28 4.92
N SER A 288 29.21 -1.46 4.88
CA SER A 288 30.16 -0.54 5.51
C SER A 288 30.21 0.86 4.86
N LYS A 289 29.71 1.01 3.62
CA LYS A 289 29.61 2.30 2.93
C LYS A 289 28.53 3.18 3.55
N MET A 290 27.41 2.57 3.97
CA MET A 290 26.33 3.30 4.61
C MET A 290 26.67 3.65 6.06
N LYS A 291 26.56 4.93 6.41
CA LYS A 291 26.78 5.48 7.74
C LYS A 291 25.49 5.86 8.46
N GLY A 292 24.38 6.00 7.73
CA GLY A 292 23.05 6.19 8.29
C GLY A 292 21.95 5.87 7.29
N ALA A 293 20.70 6.05 7.71
CA ALA A 293 19.53 5.85 6.86
C ALA A 293 18.45 6.90 7.12
N VAL A 294 17.59 7.11 6.12
CA VAL A 294 16.34 7.85 6.22
C VAL A 294 15.21 6.88 5.93
N LEU A 295 14.15 6.89 6.72
CA LEU A 295 12.94 6.12 6.48
C LEU A 295 11.76 7.08 6.25
N THR A 296 11.01 6.88 5.17
CA THR A 296 9.90 7.75 4.79
C THR A 296 8.78 6.96 4.10
N GLY A 297 7.63 7.61 3.91
CA GLY A 297 6.49 7.08 3.16
C GLY A 297 6.39 7.75 1.79
N PHE A 298 5.79 7.04 0.84
CA PHE A 298 5.46 7.59 -0.47
C PHE A 298 4.25 8.55 -0.37
N GLY A 299 4.29 9.64 -1.14
CA GLY A 299 3.19 10.60 -1.27
C GLY A 299 3.18 11.69 -0.18
N VAL A 300 2.03 12.33 0.03
CA VAL A 300 1.91 13.50 0.93
C VAL A 300 0.90 13.34 2.08
N LYS A 301 0.15 12.24 2.09
CA LYS A 301 -0.93 12.03 3.07
C LYS A 301 -0.44 11.37 4.35
N ALA A 302 0.42 10.35 4.21
CA ALA A 302 0.88 9.54 5.33
C ALA A 302 2.35 9.16 5.16
N PHE A 303 3.07 9.18 6.28
CA PHE A 303 4.25 8.35 6.45
C PHE A 303 3.83 6.89 6.42
N VAL A 304 3.06 6.47 7.44
CA VAL A 304 2.49 5.13 7.59
C VAL A 304 1.22 5.25 8.43
N SER A 305 0.09 4.72 7.95
CA SER A 305 -1.20 4.84 8.65
C SER A 305 -1.44 3.82 9.76
N GLY A 306 -0.54 2.87 9.96
CA GLY A 306 -0.64 1.81 10.97
C GLY A 306 -0.50 0.41 10.38
N ALA A 307 -0.81 -0.61 11.19
CA ALA A 307 -0.93 -1.98 10.70
C ALA A 307 -2.11 -2.10 9.71
N ASP A 308 -1.96 -2.97 8.71
CA ASP A 308 -3.01 -3.23 7.73
C ASP A 308 -4.20 -3.90 8.41
N VAL A 309 -5.36 -3.25 8.37
CA VAL A 309 -6.56 -3.73 9.08
C VAL A 309 -7.03 -5.09 8.57
N ASN A 310 -6.73 -5.46 7.33
CA ASN A 310 -7.03 -6.80 6.82
C ASN A 310 -6.17 -7.89 7.46
N VAL A 311 -4.99 -7.54 7.96
CA VAL A 311 -4.12 -8.44 8.74
C VAL A 311 -4.69 -8.59 10.15
N LEU A 312 -5.06 -7.47 10.78
CA LEU A 312 -5.67 -7.47 12.12
C LEU A 312 -6.99 -8.24 12.15
N ALA A 313 -7.84 -8.06 11.15
CA ALA A 313 -9.14 -8.73 11.02
C ALA A 313 -9.03 -10.25 10.79
N ARG A 314 -7.83 -10.80 10.55
CA ARG A 314 -7.58 -12.25 10.42
C ARG A 314 -7.18 -12.92 11.72
N ILE A 315 -6.86 -12.16 12.77
CA ILE A 315 -6.51 -12.72 14.09
C ILE A 315 -7.74 -13.41 14.68
N ARG A 316 -7.57 -14.63 15.16
CA ARG A 316 -8.62 -15.48 15.75
C ARG A 316 -8.31 -15.87 17.18
N THR A 317 -7.04 -16.01 17.52
CA THR A 317 -6.62 -16.41 18.88
C THR A 317 -5.67 -15.38 19.52
N PRO A 318 -5.61 -15.33 20.86
CA PRO A 318 -4.62 -14.52 21.57
C PRO A 318 -3.18 -14.79 21.15
N GLU A 319 -2.85 -16.05 20.89
CA GLU A 319 -1.51 -16.50 20.49
C GLU A 319 -1.16 -15.99 19.10
N GLU A 320 -2.12 -15.95 18.17
CA GLU A 320 -1.93 -15.31 16.86
C GLU A 320 -1.73 -13.79 16.98
N GLY A 321 -2.46 -13.14 17.90
CA GLY A 321 -2.29 -11.72 18.19
C GLY A 321 -0.91 -11.41 18.75
N GLU A 322 -0.47 -12.17 19.75
CA GLU A 322 0.88 -12.06 20.35
C GLU A 322 1.97 -12.32 19.30
N ALA A 323 1.85 -13.37 18.49
CA ALA A 323 2.81 -13.69 17.45
C ALA A 323 2.92 -12.58 16.40
N LEU A 324 1.81 -11.97 15.99
CA LEU A 324 1.81 -10.84 15.07
C LEU A 324 2.53 -9.61 15.67
N ALA A 325 2.23 -9.30 16.93
CA ALA A 325 2.87 -8.20 17.66
C ALA A 325 4.39 -8.42 17.77
N LEU A 326 4.81 -9.61 18.21
CA LEU A 326 6.24 -9.97 18.31
C LEU A 326 6.96 -9.83 16.96
N SER A 327 6.38 -10.34 15.87
CA SER A 327 6.99 -10.24 14.54
C SER A 327 7.19 -8.78 14.07
N GLY A 328 6.21 -7.90 14.34
CA GLY A 328 6.36 -6.47 14.08
C GLY A 328 7.42 -5.82 14.96
N GLN A 329 7.42 -6.14 16.26
CA GLN A 329 8.41 -5.64 17.22
C GLN A 329 9.83 -6.08 16.88
N GLU A 330 10.06 -7.29 16.34
CA GLU A 330 11.37 -7.75 15.87
C GLU A 330 11.91 -6.85 14.75
N THR A 331 11.08 -6.53 13.77
CA THR A 331 11.45 -5.63 12.65
C THR A 331 11.81 -4.23 13.16
N LEU A 332 11.00 -3.67 14.05
CA LEU A 332 11.26 -2.35 14.64
C LEU A 332 12.50 -2.35 15.53
N SER A 333 12.71 -3.42 16.30
CA SER A 333 13.88 -3.56 17.15
C SER A 333 15.17 -3.70 16.33
N LEU A 334 15.13 -4.31 15.13
CA LEU A 334 16.26 -4.29 14.19
C LEU A 334 16.62 -2.85 13.77
N ILE A 335 15.63 -2.02 13.47
CA ILE A 335 15.82 -0.62 13.06
C ILE A 335 16.39 0.20 14.23
N GLU A 336 15.84 0.02 15.43
CA GLU A 336 16.32 0.67 16.65
C GLU A 336 17.77 0.27 17.01
N ASN A 337 18.11 -1.01 16.80
CA ASN A 337 19.43 -1.59 17.06
C ASN A 337 20.30 -1.72 15.81
N LEU A 338 20.11 -0.83 14.84
CA LEU A 338 20.86 -0.86 13.58
C LEU A 338 22.36 -0.61 13.78
N GLY A 339 22.72 0.14 14.83
CA GLY A 339 24.10 0.60 15.08
C GLY A 339 24.52 1.79 14.20
N LYS A 340 23.58 2.32 13.40
CA LYS A 340 23.74 3.50 12.54
C LYS A 340 22.51 4.39 12.72
N PRO A 341 22.64 5.73 12.64
CA PRO A 341 21.49 6.61 12.79
C PRO A 341 20.42 6.35 11.72
N VAL A 342 19.17 6.18 12.15
CA VAL A 342 17.99 6.12 11.28
C VAL A 342 17.11 7.32 11.55
N ILE A 343 16.86 8.14 10.53
CA ILE A 343 16.02 9.33 10.64
C ILE A 343 14.66 9.03 10.01
N CYS A 344 13.59 9.06 10.81
CA CYS A 344 12.24 9.01 10.28
C CYS A 344 11.85 10.39 9.73
N ALA A 345 11.65 10.46 8.42
CA ALA A 345 11.21 11.64 7.69
C ALA A 345 9.69 11.55 7.45
N MET A 346 8.90 12.08 8.39
CA MET A 346 7.43 12.03 8.35
C MET A 346 6.88 13.02 7.31
N ASN A 347 6.60 12.51 6.11
CA ASN A 347 6.00 13.23 4.99
C ASN A 347 4.48 13.49 5.16
N GLY A 348 3.83 12.81 6.10
CA GLY A 348 2.43 12.96 6.45
C GLY A 348 2.13 12.27 7.79
N LEU A 349 0.88 11.88 8.03
CA LEU A 349 0.48 11.24 9.29
C LEU A 349 1.26 9.92 9.58
N ALA A 350 1.51 9.66 10.85
CA ALA A 350 2.15 8.47 11.39
C ALA A 350 1.28 7.92 12.53
N PHE A 351 0.45 6.93 12.25
CA PHE A 351 -0.55 6.42 13.20
C PHE A 351 -0.31 4.97 13.58
N GLY A 352 -0.60 4.62 14.83
CA GLY A 352 -0.49 3.26 15.36
C GLY A 352 0.89 2.66 15.06
N GLY A 353 0.90 1.48 14.42
CA GLY A 353 2.12 0.86 13.85
C GLY A 353 3.06 1.79 13.08
N GLY A 354 2.55 2.83 12.42
CA GLY A 354 3.36 3.85 11.75
C GLY A 354 4.07 4.80 12.72
N ASN A 355 3.40 5.22 13.80
CA ASN A 355 4.05 5.98 14.86
C ASN A 355 5.04 5.10 15.62
N GLU A 356 4.69 3.83 15.87
CA GLU A 356 5.57 2.84 16.51
C GLU A 356 6.84 2.63 15.69
N LEU A 357 6.72 2.49 14.36
CA LEU A 357 7.85 2.42 13.44
C LEU A 357 8.72 3.70 13.51
N ALA A 358 8.08 4.87 13.54
CA ALA A 358 8.82 6.12 13.66
C ALA A 358 9.55 6.26 15.01
N MET A 359 8.96 5.77 16.09
CA MET A 359 9.58 5.77 17.43
C MET A 359 10.75 4.79 17.54
N SER A 360 10.80 3.75 16.71
CA SER A 360 11.97 2.86 16.61
C SER A 360 13.18 3.50 15.92
N CYS A 361 13.00 4.61 15.20
CA CYS A 361 14.09 5.33 14.55
C CYS A 361 14.89 6.17 15.58
N THR A 362 16.16 6.47 15.27
CA THR A 362 17.02 7.31 16.11
C THR A 362 16.41 8.70 16.31
N ALA A 363 15.91 9.33 15.25
CA ALA A 363 15.27 10.63 15.31
C ALA A 363 14.04 10.68 14.39
N ARG A 364 13.18 11.67 14.62
CA ARG A 364 11.98 11.94 13.83
C ARG A 364 11.95 13.42 13.45
N ILE A 365 11.71 13.69 12.18
CA ILE A 365 11.42 15.03 11.67
C ILE A 365 10.08 14.97 10.93
N ALA A 366 9.36 16.08 10.88
CA ALA A 366 8.06 16.13 10.22
C ALA A 366 7.91 17.36 9.33
N LYS A 367 7.03 17.27 8.33
CA LYS A 367 6.56 18.46 7.61
C LYS A 367 5.94 19.46 8.59
N LYS A 368 6.30 20.73 8.42
CA LYS A 368 5.80 21.81 9.27
C LYS A 368 4.30 22.04 9.10
N GLY A 369 3.60 22.27 10.20
CA GLY A 369 2.20 22.74 10.21
C GLY A 369 1.15 21.66 9.98
N LEU A 370 1.48 20.38 10.20
CA LEU A 370 0.51 19.29 10.13
C LEU A 370 -0.40 19.35 11.36
N LYS A 371 -1.69 19.63 11.15
CA LYS A 371 -2.71 19.62 12.23
C LYS A 371 -2.90 18.23 12.84
N ILE A 372 -2.67 17.20 12.04
CA ILE A 372 -2.73 15.78 12.42
C ILE A 372 -1.43 15.15 11.95
N LEU A 373 -0.53 14.86 12.88
CA LEU A 373 0.75 14.21 12.61
C LEU A 373 0.77 12.79 13.17
N ALA A 374 0.74 12.64 14.49
CA ALA A 374 0.99 11.37 15.14
C ALA A 374 -0.17 10.97 16.05
N GLY A 375 -0.36 9.69 16.29
CA GLY A 375 -1.41 9.20 17.19
C GLY A 375 -1.37 7.69 17.35
N GLN A 376 -2.01 7.20 18.42
CA GLN A 376 -2.16 5.78 18.73
C GLN A 376 -3.67 5.43 18.74
N PRO A 377 -4.30 5.33 17.55
CA PRO A 377 -5.75 5.17 17.44
C PRO A 377 -6.25 3.75 17.75
N GLU A 378 -5.39 2.82 18.17
CA GLU A 378 -5.73 1.43 18.50
C GLU A 378 -6.96 1.27 19.40
N PRO A 379 -7.17 2.10 20.46
CA PRO A 379 -8.37 2.00 21.28
C PRO A 379 -9.68 2.18 20.50
N LYS A 380 -9.66 2.91 19.37
CA LYS A 380 -10.82 3.11 18.48
C LYS A 380 -11.21 1.84 17.72
N LEU A 381 -10.34 0.84 17.71
CA LEU A 381 -10.53 -0.48 17.12
C LEU A 381 -10.74 -1.57 18.19
N GLY A 382 -10.79 -1.21 19.47
CA GLY A 382 -10.89 -2.18 20.57
C GLY A 382 -9.59 -2.94 20.84
N ILE A 383 -8.45 -2.44 20.36
CA ILE A 383 -7.11 -3.02 20.57
C ILE A 383 -6.17 -2.02 21.24
N ILE A 384 -4.99 -2.47 21.63
CA ILE A 384 -3.90 -1.63 22.16
C ILE A 384 -2.75 -1.54 21.14
N PRO A 385 -1.76 -0.64 21.33
CA PRO A 385 -0.52 -0.69 20.55
C PRO A 385 0.16 -2.05 20.68
N GLY A 386 0.74 -2.55 19.59
CA GLY A 386 1.32 -3.90 19.54
C GLY A 386 2.72 -3.97 18.94
N TYR A 387 3.26 -2.87 18.40
CA TYR A 387 4.62 -2.80 17.83
C TYR A 387 5.58 -1.97 18.70
N GLY A 388 5.23 -1.74 19.97
CA GLY A 388 6.03 -1.13 21.01
C GLY A 388 5.54 0.25 21.46
N GLY A 389 4.35 0.67 21.06
CA GLY A 389 3.81 1.99 21.32
C GLY A 389 3.53 2.28 22.79
N SER A 390 3.08 1.28 23.56
CA SER A 390 2.86 1.41 25.00
C SER A 390 4.18 1.53 25.78
N GLN A 391 5.30 1.15 25.15
CA GLN A 391 6.62 1.14 25.78
C GLN A 391 7.50 2.31 25.29
N ARG A 392 7.66 2.47 23.98
CA ARG A 392 8.53 3.51 23.39
C ARG A 392 7.96 4.90 23.58
N PHE A 393 6.64 5.07 23.49
CA PHE A 393 6.06 6.41 23.53
C PHE A 393 6.24 7.08 24.90
N PRO A 394 5.89 6.46 26.04
CA PRO A 394 6.16 7.05 27.35
C PRO A 394 7.64 7.30 27.62
N ARG A 395 8.54 6.48 27.06
CA ARG A 395 10.01 6.64 27.19
C ARG A 395 10.53 7.86 26.44
N ILE A 396 9.90 8.22 25.32
CA ILE A 396 10.25 9.38 24.50
C ILE A 396 9.65 10.66 25.09
N VAL A 397 8.34 10.68 25.36
CA VAL A 397 7.63 11.93 25.69
C VAL A 397 7.34 12.10 27.18
N GLY A 398 7.68 11.11 28.00
CA GLY A 398 7.31 11.04 29.42
C GLY A 398 5.90 10.48 29.61
N LEU A 399 5.69 9.77 30.71
CA LEU A 399 4.44 9.07 31.00
C LEU A 399 3.23 10.02 31.08
N LEU A 400 3.39 11.20 31.68
CA LEU A 400 2.30 12.20 31.80
C LEU A 400 1.77 12.68 30.44
N ASN A 401 2.64 12.84 29.44
CA ASN A 401 2.22 13.24 28.09
C ASN A 401 1.64 12.04 27.33
N ALA A 402 2.26 10.86 27.44
CA ALA A 402 1.83 9.67 26.72
C ALA A 402 0.47 9.14 27.21
N TRP A 403 0.20 9.23 28.52
CA TRP A 403 -1.00 8.67 29.17
C TRP A 403 -2.33 9.07 28.52
N PRO A 404 -2.68 10.37 28.36
CA PRO A 404 -3.93 10.75 27.71
C PRO A 404 -3.95 10.41 26.21
N ILE A 405 -2.82 10.53 25.51
CA ILE A 405 -2.75 10.28 24.06
C ILE A 405 -3.00 8.80 23.75
N LEU A 406 -2.35 7.89 24.50
CA LEU A 406 -2.53 6.45 24.35
C LEU A 406 -3.96 6.03 24.65
N ARG A 407 -4.57 6.56 25.73
CA ARG A 407 -5.90 6.13 26.20
C ARG A 407 -7.06 6.71 25.39
N THR A 408 -6.92 7.93 24.87
CA THR A 408 -7.96 8.56 24.02
C THR A 408 -7.82 8.21 22.54
N GLY A 409 -6.63 7.77 22.11
CA GLY A 409 -6.28 7.59 20.71
C GLY A 409 -6.46 8.84 19.84
N ASN A 410 -6.43 10.02 20.46
CA ASN A 410 -6.53 11.29 19.77
C ASN A 410 -5.18 11.64 19.13
N PRO A 411 -5.18 12.15 17.88
CA PRO A 411 -3.96 12.55 17.24
C PRO A 411 -3.44 13.87 17.79
N ILE A 412 -2.13 14.07 17.67
CA ILE A 412 -1.44 15.31 18.00
C ILE A 412 -0.92 16.00 16.73
N SER A 413 -0.82 17.32 16.80
CA SER A 413 -0.25 18.16 15.72
C SER A 413 1.29 18.04 15.66
N SER A 414 1.90 18.49 14.56
CA SER A 414 3.37 18.57 14.46
C SER A 414 3.98 19.52 15.48
N SER A 415 3.31 20.64 15.78
CA SER A 415 3.75 21.58 16.82
C SER A 415 3.70 20.98 18.23
N GLU A 416 2.66 20.18 18.51
CA GLU A 416 2.53 19.50 19.80
C GLU A 416 3.56 18.36 19.92
N ALA A 417 3.74 17.57 18.86
CA ALA A 417 4.77 16.54 18.79
C ALA A 417 6.18 17.10 19.04
N LEU A 418 6.47 18.30 18.52
CA LEU A 418 7.73 19.00 18.79
C LEU A 418 7.83 19.41 20.26
N LYS A 419 6.76 19.99 20.81
CA LYS A 419 6.71 20.44 22.21
C LYS A 419 6.95 19.32 23.22
N ILE A 420 6.37 18.13 22.98
CA ILE A 420 6.50 16.98 23.89
C ILE A 420 7.75 16.12 23.59
N GLY A 421 8.57 16.50 22.59
CA GLY A 421 9.81 15.81 22.25
C GLY A 421 9.65 14.55 21.37
N LEU A 422 8.46 14.30 20.81
CA LEU A 422 8.26 13.19 19.87
C LEU A 422 9.06 13.41 18.59
N ILE A 423 9.08 14.64 18.05
CA ILE A 423 9.91 15.01 16.88
C ILE A 423 11.00 16.01 17.27
N GLN A 424 12.10 16.02 16.53
CA GLN A 424 13.23 16.93 16.75
C GLN A 424 13.08 18.24 15.97
N GLU A 425 12.47 18.20 14.78
CA GLU A 425 12.37 19.38 13.91
C GLU A 425 11.11 19.34 13.02
N GLU A 426 10.52 20.52 12.80
CA GLU A 426 9.55 20.77 11.74
C GLU A 426 10.23 21.37 10.50
N VAL A 427 9.99 20.79 9.33
CA VAL A 427 10.68 21.16 8.08
C VAL A 427 9.73 21.85 7.10
N LYS A 428 10.17 22.99 6.55
CA LYS A 428 9.60 23.62 5.36
C LYS A 428 10.42 23.20 4.14
N GLY A 429 9.86 22.40 3.23
CA GLY A 429 10.57 21.91 2.03
C GLY A 429 10.54 20.40 1.91
N ASP A 430 11.40 19.81 1.08
CA ASP A 430 11.47 18.36 0.87
C ASP A 430 11.94 17.65 2.16
N ILE A 431 11.11 16.72 2.65
CA ILE A 431 11.36 16.03 3.91
C ILE A 431 12.41 14.93 3.75
N LYS A 432 12.58 14.37 2.55
CA LYS A 432 13.60 13.34 2.26
C LYS A 432 14.98 13.99 2.31
N GLU A 433 15.14 15.12 1.61
CA GLU A 433 16.39 15.91 1.63
C GLU A 433 16.72 16.43 3.04
N ALA A 434 15.72 16.92 3.78
CA ALA A 434 15.93 17.31 5.18
C ALA A 434 16.31 16.12 6.07
N GLY A 435 15.74 14.95 5.83
CA GLY A 435 16.10 13.70 6.51
C GLY A 435 17.57 13.33 6.28
N ILE A 436 18.04 13.41 5.04
CA ILE A 436 19.44 13.15 4.67
C ILE A 436 20.36 14.15 5.38
N ALA A 437 20.02 15.45 5.31
CA ALA A 437 20.78 16.49 5.97
C ALA A 437 20.84 16.28 7.49
N PHE A 438 19.73 15.88 8.12
CA PHE A 438 19.69 15.57 9.55
C PHE A 438 20.51 14.32 9.89
N ALA A 439 20.44 13.27 9.06
CA ALA A 439 21.27 12.07 9.22
C ALA A 439 22.76 12.43 9.23
N LYS A 440 23.21 13.25 8.27
CA LYS A 440 24.60 13.74 8.20
C LYS A 440 25.01 14.56 9.43
N LYS A 441 24.10 15.35 10.01
CA LYS A 441 24.36 16.07 11.28
C LYS A 441 24.54 15.10 12.46
N VAL A 442 23.74 14.05 12.54
CA VAL A 442 23.89 13.03 13.60
C VAL A 442 25.18 12.23 13.43
N ILE A 443 25.48 11.78 12.21
CA ILE A 443 26.71 11.04 11.89
C ILE A 443 27.98 11.84 12.25
N SER A 444 27.99 13.14 11.97
CA SER A 444 29.12 14.03 12.28
C SER A 444 29.15 14.54 13.74
N GLY A 445 28.19 14.16 14.57
CA GLY A 445 28.06 14.64 15.96
C GLY A 445 27.60 16.09 16.11
N LYS A 446 27.24 16.77 15.02
CA LYS A 446 26.69 18.14 15.03
C LYS A 446 25.27 18.22 15.58
N ALA A 447 24.52 17.12 15.51
CA ALA A 447 23.23 16.97 16.19
C ALA A 447 23.33 15.79 17.18
N LYS A 448 22.93 16.01 18.42
CA LYS A 448 22.84 14.96 19.44
C LYS A 448 21.38 14.60 19.63
N VAL A 449 21.07 13.31 19.50
CA VAL A 449 19.74 12.76 19.75
C VAL A 449 19.86 11.79 20.92
N PRO A 450 19.08 11.96 22.00
CA PRO A 450 19.13 11.04 23.13
C PRO A 450 18.82 9.61 22.69
N PRO A 451 19.56 8.61 23.18
CA PRO A 451 19.23 7.21 22.92
C PRO A 451 17.90 6.84 23.59
N MET A 452 17.23 5.82 23.07
CA MET A 452 16.05 5.25 23.71
C MET A 452 16.40 4.74 25.11
N LYS A 453 15.64 5.18 26.12
CA LYS A 453 15.78 4.70 27.50
C LYS A 453 15.37 3.23 27.57
N ARG A 454 16.22 2.37 28.14
CA ARG A 454 15.94 0.92 28.26
C ARG A 454 15.54 0.48 29.66
N GLU A 455 15.97 1.21 30.68
CA GLU A 455 15.68 0.89 32.07
C GLU A 455 14.20 1.13 32.43
N PRO A 456 13.67 0.52 33.51
CA PRO A 456 12.35 0.85 34.04
C PRO A 456 12.10 2.36 34.16
N MET A 457 10.87 2.77 33.89
CA MET A 457 10.42 4.16 34.02
C MET A 457 9.94 4.45 35.43
N GLU A 458 10.19 5.66 35.88
CA GLU A 458 9.53 6.20 37.07
C GLU A 458 8.04 6.40 36.79
N ILE A 459 7.19 5.83 37.64
CA ILE A 459 5.75 6.02 37.61
C ILE A 459 5.41 7.13 38.61
N PRO A 460 4.81 8.26 38.18
CA PRO A 460 4.39 9.30 39.10
C PRO A 460 3.39 8.77 40.14
N GLU A 461 3.40 9.36 41.34
CA GLU A 461 2.46 9.01 42.43
C GLU A 461 0.99 9.08 41.99
N SER A 462 0.67 10.01 41.08
CA SER A 462 -0.65 10.13 40.47
C SER A 462 -0.53 10.43 38.97
N LEU A 463 -1.44 9.82 38.21
CA LEU A 463 -1.64 10.10 36.79
C LEU A 463 -2.96 10.86 36.63
N PRO A 464 -3.06 11.78 35.66
CA PRO A 464 -4.29 12.52 35.44
C PRO A 464 -5.43 11.57 35.06
N GLU A 465 -6.63 11.89 35.54
CA GLU A 465 -7.85 11.28 35.05
C GLU A 465 -8.00 11.56 33.55
N VAL A 466 -8.46 10.54 32.80
CA VAL A 466 -8.61 10.64 31.35
C VAL A 466 -10.03 10.22 30.99
N ASP A 467 -10.78 11.16 30.41
CA ASP A 467 -12.05 10.86 29.79
C ASP A 467 -11.81 10.17 28.44
N ILE A 468 -12.07 8.86 28.41
CA ILE A 468 -11.96 8.05 27.19
C ILE A 468 -13.25 8.09 26.35
N GLY A 469 -14.28 8.81 26.80
CA GLY A 469 -15.55 8.96 26.10
C GLY A 469 -16.24 7.63 25.81
N HIS A 470 -16.50 7.37 24.53
CA HIS A 470 -17.20 6.17 24.05
C HIS A 470 -16.29 4.93 23.89
N LEU A 471 -14.98 5.07 24.11
CA LEU A 471 -14.03 3.98 23.87
C LEU A 471 -14.24 2.82 24.85
N SER A 472 -13.76 1.63 24.48
CA SER A 472 -13.89 0.44 25.31
C SER A 472 -13.15 0.62 26.65
N ARG A 473 -13.89 0.46 27.76
CA ARG A 473 -13.32 0.40 29.11
C ARG A 473 -12.47 -0.84 29.29
N LYS A 474 -12.85 -1.95 28.63
CA LYS A 474 -12.10 -3.21 28.69
C LYS A 474 -10.76 -3.11 27.97
N THR A 475 -10.73 -2.51 26.78
CA THR A 475 -9.48 -2.21 26.08
C THR A 475 -8.63 -1.22 26.88
N ASP A 476 -9.24 -0.20 27.50
CA ASP A 476 -8.50 0.74 28.38
C ASP A 476 -7.87 0.04 29.59
N GLU A 477 -8.55 -0.92 30.23
CA GLU A 477 -7.95 -1.75 31.29
C GLU A 477 -6.69 -2.48 30.82
N ILE A 478 -6.77 -3.15 29.66
CA ILE A 478 -5.64 -3.87 29.06
C ILE A 478 -4.51 -2.90 28.69
N LEU A 479 -4.85 -1.71 28.17
CA LEU A 479 -3.87 -0.69 27.81
C LEU A 479 -3.15 -0.13 29.04
N LYS A 480 -3.89 0.20 30.10
CA LYS A 480 -3.30 0.67 31.36
C LYS A 480 -2.35 -0.39 31.94
N LYS A 481 -2.75 -1.66 31.89
CA LYS A 481 -1.90 -2.79 32.28
C LYS A 481 -0.60 -2.81 31.47
N ALA A 482 -0.71 -2.81 30.13
CA ALA A 482 0.46 -2.81 29.25
C ALA A 482 1.43 -1.65 29.53
N ILE A 483 0.90 -0.45 29.77
CA ILE A 483 1.70 0.75 30.07
C ILE A 483 2.33 0.66 31.46
N LEU A 484 1.56 0.41 32.52
CA LEU A 484 2.01 0.53 33.91
C LEU A 484 2.85 -0.67 34.37
N GLU A 485 2.49 -1.88 33.96
CA GLU A 485 3.33 -3.06 34.23
C GLU A 485 4.60 -3.00 33.38
N GLY A 486 4.48 -2.66 32.08
CA GLY A 486 5.63 -2.47 31.20
C GLY A 486 6.57 -1.33 31.61
N ALA A 487 6.06 -0.28 32.26
CA ALA A 487 6.87 0.79 32.83
C ALA A 487 7.83 0.29 33.91
N GLN A 488 7.48 -0.75 34.65
CA GLN A 488 8.34 -1.33 35.70
C GLN A 488 9.38 -2.31 35.14
N MET A 489 9.34 -2.56 33.83
CA MET A 489 10.21 -3.49 33.13
C MET A 489 11.27 -2.75 32.31
N THR A 490 12.30 -3.48 31.89
CA THR A 490 13.17 -3.00 30.80
C THR A 490 12.37 -2.83 29.52
N LEU A 491 12.88 -2.07 28.54
CA LEU A 491 12.22 -1.93 27.24
C LEU A 491 11.97 -3.30 26.59
N GLU A 492 12.96 -4.17 26.57
CA GLU A 492 12.89 -5.50 25.96
C GLU A 492 11.83 -6.40 26.61
N GLU A 493 11.73 -6.38 27.93
CA GLU A 493 10.70 -7.11 28.69
C GLU A 493 9.31 -6.49 28.49
N GLY A 494 9.22 -5.16 28.54
CA GLY A 494 7.98 -4.42 28.32
C GLY A 494 7.41 -4.63 26.92
N LEU A 495 8.26 -4.76 25.88
CA LEU A 495 7.82 -5.08 24.53
C LEU A 495 7.16 -6.45 24.46
N LYS A 496 7.77 -7.48 25.07
CA LYS A 496 7.17 -8.81 25.15
C LYS A 496 5.87 -8.79 25.96
N HIS A 497 5.83 -8.03 27.05
CA HIS A 497 4.63 -7.84 27.84
C HIS A 497 3.50 -7.19 27.04
N GLU A 498 3.81 -6.15 26.25
CA GLU A 498 2.86 -5.50 25.33
C GLU A 498 2.31 -6.50 24.31
N ALA A 499 3.18 -7.30 23.68
CA ALA A 499 2.72 -8.27 22.68
C ALA A 499 1.73 -9.29 23.27
N LYS A 500 2.01 -9.76 24.48
CA LYS A 500 1.12 -10.65 25.23
C LYS A 500 -0.22 -9.97 25.57
N THR A 501 -0.18 -8.73 26.07
CA THR A 501 -1.41 -7.97 26.40
C THR A 501 -2.21 -7.61 25.14
N PHE A 502 -1.56 -7.37 24.01
CA PHE A 502 -2.23 -7.21 22.73
C PHE A 502 -3.01 -8.48 22.35
N GLY A 503 -2.42 -9.66 22.55
CA GLY A 503 -3.11 -10.95 22.41
C GLY A 503 -4.36 -11.07 23.30
N GLU A 504 -4.35 -10.51 24.52
CA GLU A 504 -5.52 -10.51 25.41
C GLU A 504 -6.72 -9.77 24.81
N CYS A 505 -6.51 -8.73 23.97
CA CYS A 505 -7.60 -8.02 23.29
C CYS A 505 -8.45 -8.93 22.40
N VAL A 506 -7.87 -10.01 21.85
CA VAL A 506 -8.57 -10.98 20.98
C VAL A 506 -9.72 -11.69 21.70
N ARG A 507 -9.65 -11.79 23.04
CA ARG A 507 -10.72 -12.37 23.86
C ARG A 507 -11.89 -11.43 24.07
N THR A 508 -11.71 -10.13 23.87
CA THR A 508 -12.75 -9.12 24.12
C THR A 508 -13.81 -9.13 23.02
N LYS A 509 -15.06 -8.80 23.39
CA LYS A 509 -16.09 -8.54 22.37
C LYS A 509 -15.79 -7.25 21.63
N ASP A 510 -15.17 -6.30 22.31
CA ASP A 510 -14.89 -4.96 21.81
C ASP A 510 -13.89 -4.93 20.65
N MET A 511 -12.86 -5.79 20.64
CA MET A 511 -12.00 -5.92 19.46
C MET A 511 -12.80 -6.32 18.22
N ARG A 512 -13.76 -7.27 18.35
CA ARG A 512 -14.59 -7.69 17.21
C ARG A 512 -15.49 -6.55 16.73
N ILE A 513 -16.17 -5.89 17.66
CA ILE A 513 -17.03 -4.73 17.37
C ILE A 513 -16.24 -3.62 16.67
N GLY A 514 -15.06 -3.27 17.21
CA GLY A 514 -14.20 -2.23 16.65
C GLY A 514 -13.72 -2.56 15.24
N MET A 515 -13.24 -3.79 15.03
CA MET A 515 -12.77 -4.25 13.72
C MET A 515 -13.90 -4.33 12.69
N GLU A 516 -15.05 -4.91 13.03
CA GLU A 516 -16.21 -4.99 12.13
C GLU A 516 -16.72 -3.59 11.76
N ASN A 517 -16.81 -2.68 12.74
CA ASN A 517 -17.20 -1.30 12.50
C ASN A 517 -16.22 -0.58 11.56
N PHE A 518 -14.92 -0.72 11.79
CA PHE A 518 -13.91 -0.09 10.93
C PHE A 518 -13.89 -0.69 9.51
N MET A 519 -14.03 -2.02 9.38
CA MET A 519 -14.11 -2.67 8.07
C MET A 519 -15.33 -2.20 7.28
N LYS A 520 -16.44 -1.91 7.95
CA LYS A 520 -17.69 -1.47 7.31
C LYS A 520 -17.74 0.04 7.03
N TYR A 521 -17.29 0.86 7.96
CA TYR A 521 -17.49 2.33 7.91
C TYR A 521 -16.19 3.14 7.84
N GLY A 522 -15.03 2.47 7.94
CA GLY A 522 -13.73 3.13 8.08
C GLY A 522 -13.66 4.01 9.33
N PRO A 523 -12.81 5.05 9.32
CA PRO A 523 -12.65 5.97 10.46
C PRO A 523 -13.81 6.97 10.63
N LYS A 524 -14.89 6.85 9.84
CA LYS A 524 -15.97 7.85 9.79
C LYS A 524 -17.03 7.68 10.87
N ARG A 525 -17.13 6.49 11.46
CA ARG A 525 -18.13 6.15 12.48
C ARG A 525 -17.46 5.54 13.69
N ASN A 526 -17.83 6.02 14.87
CA ASN A 526 -17.39 5.46 16.14
C ASN A 526 -18.04 4.09 16.36
N ALA A 527 -17.27 3.15 16.90
CA ALA A 527 -17.78 1.85 17.30
C ALA A 527 -18.62 1.96 18.58
N GLU A 528 -19.69 1.17 18.66
CA GLU A 528 -20.55 1.06 19.84
C GLU A 528 -20.05 -0.11 20.71
N PHE A 529 -19.00 0.15 21.51
CA PHE A 529 -18.37 -0.89 22.32
C PHE A 529 -19.29 -1.42 23.43
N ALA A 530 -19.19 -2.73 23.70
CA ALA A 530 -19.89 -3.41 24.78
C ALA A 530 -19.23 -3.19 26.16
N HIS A 531 -17.99 -2.71 26.18
CA HIS A 531 -17.17 -2.53 27.38
C HIS A 531 -16.89 -3.85 28.13
N ALA A 532 -16.84 -4.98 27.40
CA ALA A 532 -16.78 -6.35 27.95
C ALA A 532 -15.79 -7.28 27.22
#